data_AF-A0A4S2VIJ4-F1
#
_entry.id   AF-A0A4S2VIJ4-F1
#
_cell.length_a   1.000
_cell.length_b   1.000
_cell.length_c   1.000
_cell.angle_alpha   90.00
_cell.angle_beta   90.00
_cell.angle_gamma   90.00
#
_symmetry.space_group_name_H-M   'P 1'
#
loop_
_entity.id
_entity.type
_entity.pdbx_description
1 polymer ?
#
loop_
_entity_poly.entity_id
_entity_poly.type
_entity_poly.pdbx_seq_one_letter_code
_entity_poly.pdbx_strand_id
1 'polypeptide(L)'
;MRFSVMRMKARATLVALVPALLFAAVGCSSTDAPATGRSPDPKGSEGSAGGAPGAPAEPPDPAGSAPPKTGGTKLDRSALTQGDLPGYQISAQGKNPGAPDGQPQADKKACQPLADIMGDKPDPAARETVNRGIGSQKQMGLAVSASVSSYAESDAKALIARLKTAVAACGTGFSATVDKQTGSYREVRTADYRTSGDESVSWTTTAAGQGVSAQVHLVVVREGDTVVRLMALNVAGGPQKVLVPQEVTDKQLEKVRKAG
;
A
#
# COMPACT_ATOMS: atom_id res chain seq x y z
N MET A 1 -18.97 42.55 -43.90
CA MET A 1 -17.49 42.59 -43.73
C MET A 1 -16.98 41.17 -43.55
N ARG A 2 -16.15 40.70 -44.48
CA ARG A 2 -15.49 39.39 -44.44
C ARG A 2 -14.24 39.50 -43.58
N PHE A 3 -14.09 38.69 -42.54
CA PHE A 3 -12.77 38.51 -41.92
C PHE A 3 -12.43 37.04 -41.70
N SER A 4 -11.29 36.72 -42.28
CA SER A 4 -10.64 35.46 -42.56
C SER A 4 -10.38 34.55 -41.36
N VAL A 5 -10.59 33.26 -41.60
CA VAL A 5 -10.02 32.13 -40.86
C VAL A 5 -8.51 32.11 -41.08
N MET A 6 -7.71 32.27 -40.02
CA MET A 6 -6.25 32.06 -40.07
C MET A 6 -5.93 30.63 -39.63
N ARG A 7 -5.60 29.78 -40.60
CA ARG A 7 -4.99 28.46 -40.41
C ARG A 7 -3.55 28.63 -39.91
N MET A 8 -3.25 28.27 -38.66
CA MET A 8 -1.88 28.10 -38.19
C MET A 8 -1.38 26.70 -38.54
N LYS A 9 -0.40 26.63 -39.44
CA LYS A 9 0.32 25.40 -39.81
C LYS A 9 1.39 25.11 -38.75
N ALA A 10 1.29 23.94 -38.12
CA ALA A 10 2.33 23.38 -37.26
C ALA A 10 3.58 23.04 -38.12
N ARG A 11 4.76 23.49 -37.68
CA ARG A 11 6.05 23.06 -38.23
C ARG A 11 6.59 21.94 -37.34
N ALA A 12 6.60 20.72 -37.88
CA ALA A 12 7.31 19.60 -37.30
C ALA A 12 8.82 19.79 -37.50
N THR A 13 9.59 19.63 -36.44
CA THR A 13 11.05 19.44 -36.50
C THR A 13 11.38 18.18 -35.72
N LEU A 14 11.72 17.12 -36.46
CA LEU A 14 12.38 15.93 -35.93
C LEU A 14 13.82 16.31 -35.56
N VAL A 15 14.24 16.02 -34.34
CA VAL A 15 15.65 15.92 -33.98
C VAL A 15 15.88 14.48 -33.51
N ALA A 16 16.60 13.72 -34.33
CA ALA A 16 17.09 12.40 -33.99
C ALA A 16 18.28 12.52 -33.04
N LEU A 17 18.25 11.82 -31.91
CA LEU A 17 19.37 11.68 -30.98
C LEU A 17 19.74 10.19 -30.88
N VAL A 18 20.97 9.92 -31.32
CA VAL A 18 21.66 8.63 -31.36
C VAL A 18 22.13 8.24 -29.96
N PRO A 19 22.07 6.94 -29.56
CA PRO A 19 22.57 6.48 -28.27
C PRO A 19 24.08 6.15 -28.35
N ALA A 20 24.89 6.80 -27.51
CA ALA A 20 26.28 6.44 -27.29
C ALA A 20 26.41 5.58 -26.03
N LEU A 21 26.78 4.31 -26.24
CA LEU A 21 27.25 3.37 -25.23
C LEU A 21 28.65 3.78 -24.75
N LEU A 22 28.85 3.90 -23.44
CA LEU A 22 30.18 3.90 -22.83
C LEU A 22 30.21 2.88 -21.67
N PHE A 23 30.92 1.79 -21.92
CA PHE A 23 31.44 0.87 -20.93
C PHE A 23 32.51 1.58 -20.09
N ALA A 24 32.42 1.48 -18.76
CA ALA A 24 33.53 1.76 -17.87
C ALA A 24 33.78 0.55 -16.97
N ALA A 25 34.86 -0.16 -17.28
CA ALA A 25 35.48 -1.14 -16.40
C ALA A 25 36.48 -0.40 -15.48
N VAL A 26 36.34 -0.59 -14.17
CA VAL A 26 37.34 -0.30 -13.14
C VAL A 26 37.19 -1.47 -12.15
N GLY A 27 38.17 -2.32 -11.84
CA GLY A 27 39.61 -2.12 -11.80
C GLY A 27 40.05 -2.21 -10.35
N CYS A 28 40.33 -3.43 -9.86
CA CYS A 28 40.95 -3.66 -8.54
C CYS A 28 42.30 -2.96 -8.46
N SER A 29 42.55 -2.21 -7.37
CA SER A 29 43.91 -1.96 -6.88
C SER A 29 43.86 -1.68 -5.37
N SER A 30 44.61 -2.47 -4.60
CA SER A 30 44.84 -2.26 -3.16
C SER A 30 46.24 -2.76 -2.83
N THR A 31 47.17 -1.80 -2.69
CA THR A 31 48.51 -1.85 -2.06
C THR A 31 49.05 -0.41 -2.15
N ASP A 32 49.77 0.20 -1.20
CA ASP A 32 50.68 -0.27 -0.17
C ASP A 32 50.76 0.69 1.04
N ALA A 33 51.08 0.14 2.20
CA ALA A 33 51.50 0.84 3.41
C ALA A 33 53.05 0.87 3.50
N PRO A 34 53.68 1.82 4.23
CA PRO A 34 55.12 1.82 4.42
C PRO A 34 55.58 0.96 5.60
N ALA A 35 56.76 0.37 5.43
CA ALA A 35 57.42 -0.59 6.30
C ALA A 35 58.16 0.04 7.50
N THR A 36 58.27 -0.71 8.61
CA THR A 36 59.51 -0.79 9.41
C THR A 36 59.69 -2.20 10.01
N GLY A 37 60.86 -2.81 9.76
CA GLY A 37 61.61 -3.56 10.78
C GLY A 37 61.46 -5.09 10.94
N ARG A 38 62.50 -5.80 10.45
CA ARG A 38 63.21 -6.97 11.06
C ARG A 38 62.94 -8.39 10.49
N SER A 39 63.95 -8.86 9.75
CA SER A 39 64.38 -10.19 9.25
C SER A 39 64.45 -11.35 10.29
N PRO A 40 64.82 -12.62 9.93
CA PRO A 40 64.62 -13.40 8.68
C PRO A 40 64.31 -14.94 8.87
N ASP A 41 64.11 -15.63 7.72
CA ASP A 41 64.59 -17.00 7.35
C ASP A 41 63.78 -18.29 7.70
N PRO A 42 63.94 -19.44 6.98
CA PRO A 42 63.17 -19.77 5.76
C PRO A 42 62.73 -21.27 5.64
N LYS A 43 62.20 -21.65 4.47
CA LYS A 43 62.49 -22.92 3.72
C LYS A 43 61.53 -24.13 3.79
N GLY A 44 61.21 -24.65 2.60
CA GLY A 44 60.93 -26.07 2.27
C GLY A 44 59.44 -26.40 2.07
N SER A 45 58.93 -26.59 0.84
CA SER A 45 59.09 -27.70 -0.13
C SER A 45 58.10 -28.87 0.04
N GLU A 46 57.29 -29.03 -1.02
CA GLU A 46 56.91 -30.28 -1.72
C GLU A 46 55.83 -31.24 -1.20
N GLY A 47 55.09 -31.80 -2.19
CA GLY A 47 54.31 -33.05 -2.14
C GLY A 47 52.80 -32.83 -2.26
N SER A 48 52.18 -32.64 -3.43
CA SER A 48 51.95 -33.56 -4.56
C SER A 48 50.98 -34.72 -4.28
N ALA A 49 49.85 -34.73 -5.02
CA ALA A 49 49.32 -35.85 -5.84
C ALA A 49 47.83 -36.23 -5.64
N GLY A 50 47.17 -36.43 -6.79
CA GLY A 50 45.88 -37.11 -7.01
C GLY A 50 44.74 -36.13 -7.32
N GLY A 51 44.18 -35.99 -8.51
CA GLY A 51 43.96 -36.93 -9.62
C GLY A 51 42.44 -36.99 -9.88
N ALA A 52 41.92 -36.20 -10.83
CA ALA A 52 41.23 -36.64 -12.05
C ALA A 52 39.71 -36.28 -12.05
N PRO A 53 39.06 -36.12 -13.23
CA PRO A 53 38.13 -35.01 -13.48
C PRO A 53 36.67 -35.40 -13.79
N GLY A 54 35.76 -34.43 -13.65
CA GLY A 54 34.57 -34.30 -14.51
C GLY A 54 33.20 -34.46 -13.85
N ALA A 55 32.50 -33.33 -13.67
CA ALA A 55 31.05 -33.19 -13.91
C ALA A 55 30.72 -31.69 -14.08
N PRO A 56 29.85 -31.29 -15.03
CA PRO A 56 29.51 -29.88 -15.24
C PRO A 56 28.76 -29.32 -14.04
N ALA A 57 29.14 -28.12 -13.60
CA ALA A 57 28.38 -27.36 -12.62
C ALA A 57 27.05 -26.93 -13.23
N GLU A 58 25.96 -27.39 -12.62
CA GLU A 58 24.61 -26.92 -12.88
C GLU A 58 24.51 -25.43 -12.46
N PRO A 59 23.89 -24.55 -13.27
CA PRO A 59 23.73 -23.15 -12.91
C PRO A 59 22.89 -23.02 -11.63
N PRO A 60 23.18 -22.04 -10.75
CA PRO A 60 22.41 -21.86 -9.52
C PRO A 60 20.96 -21.54 -9.86
N ASP A 61 20.04 -22.31 -9.27
CA ASP A 61 18.61 -22.05 -9.34
C ASP A 61 18.32 -20.58 -8.96
N PRO A 62 17.50 -19.86 -9.74
CA PRO A 62 17.04 -18.54 -9.34
C PRO A 62 16.28 -18.71 -8.03
N ALA A 63 16.75 -18.03 -6.98
CA ALA A 63 16.17 -18.00 -5.64
C ALA A 63 14.65 -18.09 -5.71
N GLY A 64 14.15 -19.31 -5.49
CA GLY A 64 12.73 -19.59 -5.44
C GLY A 64 12.14 -18.71 -4.37
N SER A 65 11.20 -17.85 -4.77
CA SER A 65 10.28 -17.24 -3.82
C SER A 65 9.61 -18.39 -3.10
N ALA A 66 9.99 -18.60 -1.84
CA ALA A 66 9.38 -19.61 -1.01
C ALA A 66 7.86 -19.37 -1.03
N PRO A 67 7.04 -20.40 -1.32
CA PRO A 67 5.59 -20.25 -1.18
C PRO A 67 5.29 -19.81 0.26
N PRO A 68 4.37 -18.85 0.47
CA PRO A 68 4.04 -18.40 1.82
C PRO A 68 3.60 -19.61 2.63
N LYS A 69 4.26 -19.80 3.78
CA LYS A 69 3.96 -20.88 4.73
C LYS A 69 2.44 -20.92 4.95
N THR A 70 1.82 -22.03 4.60
CA THR A 70 0.42 -22.32 4.85
C THR A 70 0.21 -22.35 6.37
N GLY A 71 -0.07 -21.21 7.00
CA GLY A 71 -0.17 -21.13 8.46
C GLY A 71 -0.22 -19.73 9.07
N GLY A 72 -0.99 -18.80 8.49
CA GLY A 72 -1.29 -17.50 9.13
C GLY A 72 -2.34 -17.61 10.24
N THR A 73 -2.51 -16.55 11.04
CA THR A 73 -3.56 -16.47 12.07
C THR A 73 -4.97 -16.63 11.46
N LYS A 74 -6.01 -16.81 12.28
CA LYS A 74 -7.40 -16.74 11.81
C LYS A 74 -7.64 -15.45 11.01
N LEU A 75 -7.09 -14.33 11.50
CA LEU A 75 -7.21 -13.03 10.86
C LEU A 75 -6.45 -12.97 9.53
N ASP A 76 -5.24 -13.53 9.43
CA ASP A 76 -4.51 -13.60 8.16
C ASP A 76 -5.28 -14.35 7.07
N ARG A 77 -5.91 -15.48 7.44
CA ARG A 77 -6.72 -16.27 6.50
C ARG A 77 -7.98 -15.54 6.06
N SER A 78 -8.47 -14.62 6.88
CA SER A 78 -9.64 -13.79 6.55
C SER A 78 -9.31 -12.66 5.57
N ALA A 79 -8.04 -12.26 5.43
CA ALA A 79 -7.65 -11.21 4.50
C ALA A 79 -7.55 -11.71 3.05
N LEU A 80 -7.83 -10.83 2.08
CA LEU A 80 -7.60 -11.11 0.67
C LEU A 80 -6.12 -11.44 0.39
N THR A 81 -5.90 -12.36 -0.54
CA THR A 81 -4.60 -12.82 -1.02
C THR A 81 -4.60 -12.88 -2.53
N GLN A 82 -3.41 -12.86 -3.14
CA GLN A 82 -3.28 -12.92 -4.59
C GLN A 82 -4.02 -14.12 -5.16
N GLY A 83 -4.82 -13.89 -6.21
CA GLY A 83 -5.65 -14.90 -6.86
C GLY A 83 -7.09 -14.99 -6.32
N ASP A 84 -7.40 -14.39 -5.17
CA ASP A 84 -8.77 -14.41 -4.62
C ASP A 84 -9.78 -13.61 -5.46
N LEU A 85 -9.31 -12.59 -6.18
CA LEU A 85 -10.15 -11.64 -6.90
C LEU A 85 -9.62 -11.40 -8.33
N PRO A 86 -10.27 -11.96 -9.36
CA PRO A 86 -9.86 -11.76 -10.75
C PRO A 86 -9.87 -10.28 -11.18
N GLY A 87 -8.83 -9.87 -11.91
CA GLY A 87 -8.68 -8.48 -12.39
C GLY A 87 -8.14 -7.51 -11.33
N TYR A 88 -7.59 -8.03 -10.23
CA TYR A 88 -6.95 -7.25 -9.19
C TYR A 88 -5.60 -7.85 -8.81
N GLN A 89 -4.64 -6.96 -8.53
CA GLN A 89 -3.37 -7.30 -7.92
C GLN A 89 -3.47 -7.07 -6.41
N ILE A 90 -3.18 -8.10 -5.61
CA ILE A 90 -3.25 -8.03 -4.15
C ILE A 90 -1.83 -8.11 -3.58
N SER A 91 -1.50 -7.19 -2.69
CA SER A 91 -0.22 -7.11 -2.00
C SER A 91 -0.39 -7.11 -0.48
N ALA A 92 0.65 -7.54 0.24
CA ALA A 92 0.70 -7.41 1.70
C ALA A 92 0.87 -5.96 2.15
N GLN A 93 1.29 -5.07 1.25
CA GLN A 93 1.46 -3.64 1.46
C GLN A 93 0.11 -2.93 1.30
N GLY A 94 -0.68 -2.86 2.38
CA GLY A 94 -1.90 -2.02 2.42
C GLY A 94 -1.65 -0.55 2.74
N LYS A 95 -0.45 -0.25 3.25
CA LYS A 95 0.03 1.10 3.56
C LYS A 95 0.55 1.80 2.30
N ASN A 96 0.21 3.08 2.14
CA ASN A 96 0.93 3.94 1.19
C ASN A 96 2.37 4.18 1.72
N PRO A 97 3.43 3.81 0.98
CA PRO A 97 4.82 3.98 1.45
C PRO A 97 5.19 5.41 1.83
N GLY A 98 4.51 6.42 1.26
CA GLY A 98 4.72 7.83 1.61
C GLY A 98 3.88 8.33 2.79
N ALA A 99 3.05 7.49 3.41
CA ALA A 99 2.24 7.90 4.56
C ALA A 99 3.08 7.87 5.86
N PRO A 100 2.99 8.90 6.71
CA PRO A 100 3.70 8.94 7.98
C PRO A 100 3.25 7.83 8.92
N ASP A 101 4.14 7.44 9.83
CA ASP A 101 3.83 6.49 10.89
C ASP A 101 3.14 7.18 12.07
N GLY A 102 2.34 6.40 12.81
CA GLY A 102 1.69 6.84 14.05
C GLY A 102 0.20 7.09 13.91
N GLN A 103 -0.42 7.46 15.04
CA GLN A 103 -1.85 7.72 15.12
C GLN A 103 -2.12 9.20 14.82
N PRO A 104 -2.93 9.53 13.80
CA PRO A 104 -3.28 10.91 13.51
C PRO A 104 -4.08 11.53 14.65
N GLN A 105 -3.88 12.82 14.89
CA GLN A 105 -4.61 13.61 15.89
C GLN A 105 -5.50 14.61 15.19
N ALA A 106 -6.81 14.47 15.33
CA ALA A 106 -7.79 15.39 14.78
C ALA A 106 -7.82 16.71 15.58
N ASP A 107 -8.00 17.83 14.88
CA ASP A 107 -8.25 19.14 15.50
C ASP A 107 -9.57 19.20 16.30
N LYS A 108 -10.49 18.30 15.97
CA LYS A 108 -11.79 18.14 16.63
C LYS A 108 -11.90 16.73 17.20
N LYS A 109 -12.10 16.64 18.53
CA LYS A 109 -12.27 15.34 19.22
C LYS A 109 -13.37 14.46 18.62
N ALA A 110 -14.49 15.07 18.18
CA ALA A 110 -15.58 14.34 17.54
C ALA A 110 -15.18 13.67 16.20
N CYS A 111 -14.14 14.18 15.54
CA CYS A 111 -13.65 13.68 14.24
C CYS A 111 -12.47 12.72 14.40
N GLN A 112 -11.98 12.50 15.62
CA GLN A 112 -10.88 11.59 15.90
C GLN A 112 -11.09 10.17 15.31
N PRO A 113 -12.29 9.55 15.41
CA PRO A 113 -12.52 8.24 14.78
C PRO A 113 -12.34 8.25 13.25
N LEU A 114 -12.64 9.37 12.58
CA LEU A 114 -12.44 9.52 11.14
C LEU A 114 -10.98 9.78 10.78
N ALA A 115 -10.19 10.37 11.67
CA ALA A 115 -8.75 10.48 11.49
C ALA A 115 -8.11 9.10 11.68
N ASP A 116 -8.42 8.41 12.77
CA ASP A 116 -7.87 7.11 13.13
C ASP A 116 -8.06 6.09 12.01
N ILE A 117 -9.29 6.00 11.50
CA ILE A 117 -9.62 5.03 10.46
C ILE A 117 -8.77 5.24 9.21
N MET A 118 -8.17 6.40 8.94
CA MET A 118 -7.35 6.65 7.75
C MET A 118 -6.00 5.92 7.74
N GLY A 119 -5.47 5.56 8.91
CA GLY A 119 -4.17 4.90 9.05
C GLY A 119 -4.22 3.38 8.91
N ASP A 120 -3.04 2.76 9.00
CA ASP A 120 -2.88 1.29 8.98
C ASP A 120 -3.29 0.60 10.28
N LYS A 121 -3.47 1.40 11.34
CA LYS A 121 -4.07 1.02 12.62
C LYS A 121 -5.39 1.80 12.76
N PRO A 122 -6.48 1.29 12.17
CA PRO A 122 -7.69 2.08 11.95
C PRO A 122 -8.50 2.34 13.23
N ASP A 123 -8.20 1.64 14.32
CA ASP A 123 -8.76 1.88 15.65
C ASP A 123 -7.74 1.43 16.71
N PRO A 124 -7.38 2.26 17.71
CA PRO A 124 -6.53 1.83 18.83
C PRO A 124 -7.12 0.68 19.66
N ALA A 125 -8.43 0.40 19.59
CA ALA A 125 -9.05 -0.73 20.28
C ALA A 125 -8.89 -2.08 19.54
N ALA A 126 -8.38 -2.10 18.30
CA ALA A 126 -8.13 -3.33 17.57
C ALA A 126 -7.05 -4.17 18.26
N ARG A 127 -7.28 -5.49 18.38
CA ARG A 127 -6.30 -6.42 18.97
C ARG A 127 -5.23 -6.82 17.96
N GLU A 128 -5.65 -7.06 16.73
CA GLU A 128 -4.80 -7.43 15.60
C GLU A 128 -5.39 -6.81 14.33
N THR A 129 -4.54 -6.42 13.40
CA THR A 129 -4.94 -5.84 12.11
C THR A 129 -4.08 -6.42 10.99
N VAL A 130 -4.74 -6.91 9.93
CA VAL A 130 -4.10 -7.39 8.72
C VAL A 130 -4.45 -6.46 7.56
N ASN A 131 -3.43 -5.86 6.94
CA ASN A 131 -3.60 -4.90 5.86
C ASN A 131 -3.29 -5.51 4.48
N ARG A 132 -3.99 -5.06 3.43
CA ARG A 132 -3.78 -5.44 2.03
C ARG A 132 -3.90 -4.24 1.11
N GLY A 133 -3.04 -4.19 0.10
CA GLY A 133 -3.17 -3.28 -1.03
C GLY A 133 -3.84 -4.01 -2.18
N ILE A 134 -4.83 -3.38 -2.80
CA ILE A 134 -5.61 -3.98 -3.89
C ILE A 134 -5.61 -3.01 -5.07
N GLY A 135 -4.81 -3.32 -6.09
CA GLY A 135 -4.75 -2.53 -7.32
C GLY A 135 -5.69 -3.08 -8.38
N SER A 136 -6.55 -2.24 -8.96
CA SER A 136 -7.42 -2.66 -10.06
C SER A 136 -6.64 -2.74 -11.37
N GLN A 137 -6.75 -3.87 -12.07
CA GLN A 137 -6.26 -4.00 -13.45
C GLN A 137 -7.32 -3.57 -14.48
N LYS A 138 -8.56 -3.35 -14.03
CA LYS A 138 -9.71 -3.00 -14.86
C LYS A 138 -9.93 -1.49 -14.93
N GLN A 139 -9.59 -0.78 -13.85
CA GLN A 139 -9.72 0.66 -13.75
C GLN A 139 -8.38 1.28 -13.38
N MET A 140 -7.77 1.99 -14.34
CA MET A 140 -6.50 2.67 -14.13
C MET A 140 -6.59 3.64 -12.95
N GLY A 141 -5.58 3.60 -12.07
CA GLY A 141 -5.47 4.49 -10.92
C GLY A 141 -6.34 4.10 -9.72
N LEU A 142 -7.28 3.16 -9.85
CA LEU A 142 -8.05 2.68 -8.70
C LEU A 142 -7.20 1.79 -7.81
N ALA A 143 -6.95 2.26 -6.58
CA ALA A 143 -6.37 1.47 -5.51
C ALA A 143 -7.34 1.39 -4.33
N VAL A 144 -7.41 0.22 -3.69
CA VAL A 144 -8.14 0.01 -2.45
C VAL A 144 -7.16 -0.45 -1.38
N SER A 145 -7.11 0.28 -0.28
CA SER A 145 -6.48 -0.17 0.96
C SER A 145 -7.53 -0.91 1.78
N ALA A 146 -7.24 -2.16 2.13
CA ALA A 146 -8.10 -3.01 2.94
C ALA A 146 -7.44 -3.33 4.28
N SER A 147 -8.20 -3.31 5.35
CA SER A 147 -7.78 -3.83 6.65
C SER A 147 -8.85 -4.76 7.22
N VAL A 148 -8.44 -5.90 7.77
CA VAL A 148 -9.29 -6.77 8.59
C VAL A 148 -8.75 -6.74 10.01
N SER A 149 -9.59 -6.37 10.97
CA SER A 149 -9.17 -6.19 12.36
C SER A 149 -10.06 -6.97 13.33
N SER A 150 -9.45 -7.56 14.36
CA SER A 150 -10.14 -8.29 15.42
C SER A 150 -10.36 -7.44 16.67
N TYR A 151 -11.48 -7.65 17.37
CA TYR A 151 -11.89 -6.86 18.52
C TYR A 151 -12.51 -7.74 19.63
N ALA A 152 -12.82 -7.13 20.76
CA ALA A 152 -14.00 -7.58 21.51
C ALA A 152 -15.25 -7.18 20.73
N GLU A 153 -16.31 -8.01 20.74
CA GLU A 153 -17.53 -7.71 19.98
C GLU A 153 -18.15 -6.35 20.37
N SER A 154 -18.09 -5.98 21.65
CA SER A 154 -18.54 -4.67 22.14
C SER A 154 -17.76 -3.52 21.52
N ASP A 155 -16.44 -3.67 21.34
CA ASP A 155 -15.57 -2.64 20.78
C ASP A 155 -15.81 -2.48 19.27
N ALA A 156 -16.05 -3.60 18.55
CA ALA A 156 -16.44 -3.58 17.14
C ALA A 156 -17.76 -2.83 16.93
N LYS A 157 -18.78 -3.11 17.75
CA LYS A 157 -20.07 -2.38 17.74
C LYS A 157 -19.87 -0.89 18.05
N ALA A 158 -19.07 -0.59 19.07
CA ALA A 158 -18.79 0.78 19.46
C ALA A 158 -18.04 1.55 18.37
N LEU A 159 -17.12 0.92 17.63
CA LEU A 159 -16.43 1.55 16.50
C LEU A 159 -17.41 1.99 15.41
N ILE A 160 -18.31 1.11 14.97
CA ILE A 160 -19.31 1.47 13.94
C ILE A 160 -20.19 2.64 14.40
N ALA A 161 -20.63 2.62 15.67
CA ALA A 161 -21.43 3.71 16.24
C ALA A 161 -20.66 5.05 16.31
N ARG A 162 -19.39 5.01 16.76
CA ARG A 162 -18.50 6.20 16.79
C ARG A 162 -18.29 6.78 15.40
N LEU A 163 -18.06 5.93 14.40
CA LEU A 163 -17.87 6.36 13.01
C LEU A 163 -19.14 7.02 12.45
N LYS A 164 -20.33 6.40 12.63
CA LYS A 164 -21.61 7.01 12.21
C LYS A 164 -21.81 8.39 12.85
N THR A 165 -21.53 8.50 14.14
CA THR A 165 -21.62 9.77 14.88
C THR A 165 -20.64 10.81 14.33
N ALA A 166 -19.38 10.40 14.09
CA ALA A 166 -18.35 11.29 13.58
C ALA A 166 -18.64 11.75 12.14
N VAL A 167 -19.13 10.87 11.26
CA VAL A 167 -19.58 11.24 9.90
C VAL A 167 -20.65 12.33 9.96
N ALA A 168 -21.63 12.20 10.86
CA ALA A 168 -22.68 13.21 11.04
C ALA A 168 -22.13 14.53 11.60
N ALA A 169 -21.18 14.48 12.54
CA ALA A 169 -20.64 15.67 13.21
C ALA A 169 -19.60 16.44 12.38
N CYS A 170 -18.89 15.75 11.48
CA CYS A 170 -17.70 16.28 10.81
C CYS A 170 -17.94 16.66 9.35
N GLY A 171 -19.19 16.87 8.93
CA GLY A 171 -19.56 17.13 7.54
C GLY A 171 -18.88 18.34 6.90
N THR A 172 -18.59 19.38 7.69
CA THR A 172 -17.85 20.58 7.25
C THR A 172 -16.34 20.34 7.11
N GLY A 173 -15.87 19.18 7.55
CA GLY A 173 -14.46 18.80 7.52
C GLY A 173 -13.73 19.02 8.85
N PHE A 174 -12.50 18.52 8.88
CA PHE A 174 -11.59 18.58 10.01
C PHE A 174 -10.15 18.48 9.51
N SER A 175 -9.18 18.82 10.35
CA SER A 175 -7.76 18.59 10.08
C SER A 175 -7.23 17.49 10.97
N ALA A 176 -6.23 16.74 10.50
CA ALA A 176 -5.52 15.80 11.35
C ALA A 176 -4.01 15.92 11.14
N THR A 177 -3.26 15.73 12.22
CA THR A 177 -1.80 15.80 12.22
C THR A 177 -1.20 14.47 12.68
N VAL A 178 -0.24 13.97 11.93
CA VAL A 178 0.55 12.78 12.24
C VAL A 178 2.00 13.07 11.87
N ASP A 179 2.93 12.77 12.77
CA ASP A 179 4.37 13.06 12.59
C ASP A 179 4.66 14.48 12.06
N LYS A 180 4.05 15.50 12.68
CA LYS A 180 4.15 16.93 12.29
C LYS A 180 3.63 17.26 10.88
N GLN A 181 3.07 16.29 10.16
CA GLN A 181 2.42 16.49 8.88
C GLN A 181 0.91 16.67 9.09
N THR A 182 0.39 17.82 8.67
CA THR A 182 -1.04 18.12 8.76
C THR A 182 -1.71 17.94 7.39
N GLY A 183 -2.83 17.22 7.39
CA GLY A 183 -3.76 17.12 6.28
C GLY A 183 -5.15 17.64 6.68
N SER A 184 -5.98 17.97 5.68
CA SER A 184 -7.38 18.34 5.86
C SER A 184 -8.29 17.32 5.18
N TYR A 185 -9.40 17.01 5.83
CA TYR A 185 -10.48 16.19 5.31
C TYR A 185 -11.71 17.08 5.16
N ARG A 186 -12.21 17.20 3.94
CA ARG A 186 -13.33 18.08 3.59
C ARG A 186 -14.48 17.26 3.07
N GLU A 187 -15.67 17.85 3.06
CA GLU A 187 -16.88 17.24 2.48
C GLU A 187 -17.11 15.81 2.97
N VAL A 188 -17.06 15.60 4.28
CA VAL A 188 -17.39 14.29 4.87
C VAL A 188 -18.88 14.05 4.66
N ARG A 189 -19.22 13.14 3.76
CA ARG A 189 -20.63 12.88 3.41
C ARG A 189 -20.91 11.39 3.43
N THR A 190 -21.94 10.99 4.17
CA THR A 190 -22.49 9.64 4.10
C THR A 190 -22.70 9.22 2.64
N ALA A 191 -22.37 7.97 2.35
CA ALA A 191 -22.57 7.37 1.05
C ALA A 191 -23.43 6.13 1.20
N ASP A 192 -24.41 5.99 0.32
CA ASP A 192 -25.22 4.78 0.25
C ASP A 192 -24.35 3.65 -0.29
N TYR A 193 -24.22 2.59 0.50
CA TYR A 193 -23.46 1.40 0.13
C TYR A 193 -24.09 0.17 0.76
N ARG A 194 -24.45 -0.81 -0.07
CA ARG A 194 -25.04 -2.08 0.40
C ARG A 194 -23.93 -3.07 0.73
N THR A 195 -24.09 -3.81 1.81
CA THR A 195 -23.15 -4.84 2.29
C THR A 195 -23.92 -6.01 2.92
N SER A 196 -23.31 -7.19 2.97
CA SER A 196 -23.89 -8.38 3.61
C SER A 196 -23.51 -8.56 5.09
N GLY A 197 -22.68 -7.69 5.67
CA GLY A 197 -22.30 -7.78 7.09
C GLY A 197 -23.35 -7.25 8.05
N ASP A 198 -23.18 -7.54 9.34
CA ASP A 198 -24.12 -7.20 10.42
C ASP A 198 -24.46 -5.71 10.47
N GLU A 199 -23.43 -4.86 10.37
CA GLU A 199 -23.56 -3.41 10.41
C GLU A 199 -22.49 -2.77 9.52
N SER A 200 -22.82 -1.62 8.92
CA SER A 200 -21.85 -0.86 8.15
C SER A 200 -22.04 0.64 8.27
N VAL A 201 -21.00 1.36 7.88
CA VAL A 201 -21.00 2.80 7.65
C VAL A 201 -20.11 3.09 6.44
N SER A 202 -20.58 3.98 5.59
CA SER A 202 -19.88 4.36 4.37
C SER A 202 -19.99 5.87 4.17
N TRP A 203 -18.90 6.48 3.71
CA TRP A 203 -18.84 7.91 3.44
C TRP A 203 -17.74 8.24 2.45
N THR A 204 -17.90 9.39 1.80
CA THR A 204 -16.88 10.02 0.98
C THR A 204 -16.27 11.22 1.70
N THR A 205 -15.02 11.54 1.39
CA THR A 205 -14.34 12.74 1.84
C THR A 205 -13.25 13.14 0.86
N THR A 206 -12.92 14.42 0.80
CA THR A 206 -11.73 14.92 0.10
C THR A 206 -10.59 15.05 1.09
N ALA A 207 -9.57 14.20 0.97
CA ALA A 207 -8.34 14.29 1.75
C ALA A 207 -7.32 15.15 0.99
N ALA A 208 -6.72 16.13 1.66
CA ALA A 208 -5.73 17.03 1.08
C ALA A 208 -4.55 17.29 2.03
N GLY A 209 -3.33 17.31 1.49
CA GLY A 209 -2.10 17.56 2.24
C GLY A 209 -0.90 17.62 1.31
N GLN A 210 0.14 18.37 1.68
CA GLN A 210 1.39 18.48 0.90
C GLN A 210 1.18 18.84 -0.59
N GLY A 211 0.20 19.70 -0.89
CA GLY A 211 -0.12 20.13 -2.25
C GLY A 211 -0.91 19.12 -3.09
N VAL A 212 -1.26 17.96 -2.55
CA VAL A 212 -2.04 16.91 -3.21
C VAL A 212 -3.44 16.84 -2.58
N SER A 213 -4.44 16.53 -3.40
CA SER A 213 -5.82 16.29 -2.96
C SER A 213 -6.39 15.07 -3.68
N ALA A 214 -7.11 14.23 -2.94
CA ALA A 214 -7.76 13.03 -3.47
C ALA A 214 -9.16 12.87 -2.88
N GLN A 215 -10.10 12.45 -3.71
CA GLN A 215 -11.39 11.94 -3.25
C GLN A 215 -11.17 10.53 -2.70
N VAL A 216 -11.79 10.22 -1.57
CA VAL A 216 -11.69 8.95 -0.87
C VAL A 216 -13.09 8.45 -0.56
N HIS A 217 -13.33 7.18 -0.84
CA HIS A 217 -14.53 6.48 -0.39
C HIS A 217 -14.14 5.41 0.62
N LEU A 218 -14.74 5.49 1.81
CA LEU A 218 -14.61 4.48 2.85
C LEU A 218 -15.88 3.64 2.98
N VAL A 219 -15.67 2.35 3.16
CA VAL A 219 -16.68 1.38 3.57
C VAL A 219 -16.12 0.62 4.76
N VAL A 220 -16.81 0.69 5.90
CA VAL A 220 -16.45 -0.04 7.12
C VAL A 220 -17.61 -0.95 7.49
N VAL A 221 -17.32 -2.25 7.63
CA VAL A 221 -18.31 -3.30 7.85
C VAL A 221 -17.91 -4.12 9.05
N ARG A 222 -18.84 -4.36 9.97
CA ARG A 222 -18.70 -5.29 11.08
C ARG A 222 -19.35 -6.63 10.73
N GLU A 223 -18.66 -7.71 11.04
CA GLU A 223 -19.14 -9.09 11.01
C GLU A 223 -18.70 -9.74 12.33
N GLY A 224 -19.65 -9.96 13.25
CA GLY A 224 -19.33 -10.42 14.61
C GLY A 224 -18.36 -9.47 15.33
N ASP A 225 -17.22 -10.02 15.76
CA ASP A 225 -16.11 -9.33 16.44
C ASP A 225 -15.02 -8.81 15.48
N THR A 226 -15.23 -8.94 14.18
CA THR A 226 -14.29 -8.56 13.13
C THR A 226 -14.81 -7.33 12.39
N VAL A 227 -13.91 -6.38 12.10
CA VAL A 227 -14.22 -5.20 11.27
C VAL A 227 -13.35 -5.20 10.03
N VAL A 228 -14.01 -5.09 8.88
CA VAL A 228 -13.41 -4.86 7.57
C VAL A 228 -13.50 -3.38 7.24
N ARG A 229 -12.37 -2.80 6.86
CA ARG A 229 -12.30 -1.43 6.35
C ARG A 229 -11.75 -1.46 4.93
N LEU A 230 -12.44 -0.79 4.01
CA LEU A 230 -12.04 -0.65 2.61
C LEU A 230 -12.01 0.83 2.28
N MET A 231 -10.88 1.30 1.79
CA MET A 231 -10.67 2.68 1.41
C MET A 231 -10.21 2.75 -0.04
N ALA A 232 -11.08 3.24 -0.92
CA ALA A 232 -10.74 3.46 -2.31
C ALA A 232 -10.19 4.87 -2.53
N LEU A 233 -9.11 4.97 -3.29
CA LEU A 233 -8.48 6.21 -3.72
C LEU A 233 -8.04 6.11 -5.19
N ASN A 234 -8.03 7.25 -5.90
CA ASN A 234 -7.48 7.33 -7.25
C ASN A 234 -6.02 7.82 -7.18
N VAL A 235 -5.06 6.92 -7.39
CA VAL A 235 -3.63 7.25 -7.38
C VAL A 235 -3.13 7.91 -8.68
N ALA A 236 -3.92 7.90 -9.76
CA ALA A 236 -3.57 8.55 -11.02
C ALA A 236 -3.85 10.07 -11.01
N GLY A 237 -4.50 10.58 -9.96
CA GLY A 237 -4.93 11.98 -9.85
C GLY A 237 -6.19 12.30 -10.66
N GLY A 238 -6.68 13.53 -10.51
CA GLY A 238 -7.87 14.03 -11.19
C GLY A 238 -9.18 13.94 -10.38
N PRO A 239 -10.26 14.60 -10.84
CA PRO A 239 -11.50 14.78 -10.08
C PRO A 239 -12.43 13.57 -10.08
N GLN A 240 -11.97 12.41 -10.58
CA GLN A 240 -12.82 11.25 -10.73
C GLN A 240 -13.30 10.74 -9.38
N LYS A 241 -14.61 10.54 -9.26
CA LYS A 241 -15.21 9.85 -8.12
C LYS A 241 -14.63 8.44 -8.08
N VAL A 242 -14.06 8.09 -6.95
CA VAL A 242 -13.56 6.75 -6.68
C VAL A 242 -14.48 6.08 -5.69
N LEU A 243 -14.88 4.84 -5.98
CA LEU A 243 -15.73 4.08 -5.08
C LEU A 243 -15.07 2.72 -4.81
N VAL A 244 -15.26 2.19 -3.60
CA VAL A 244 -14.94 0.80 -3.29
C VAL A 244 -15.78 -0.13 -4.17
N PRO A 245 -15.18 -0.95 -5.04
CA PRO A 245 -15.92 -1.90 -5.87
C PRO A 245 -16.68 -2.92 -5.02
N GLN A 246 -17.91 -3.24 -5.41
CA GLN A 246 -18.76 -4.19 -4.67
C GLN A 246 -18.10 -5.58 -4.58
N GLU A 247 -17.46 -6.04 -5.66
CA GLU A 247 -16.80 -7.34 -5.68
C GLU A 247 -15.63 -7.45 -4.71
N VAL A 248 -14.96 -6.33 -4.37
CA VAL A 248 -13.90 -6.30 -3.37
C VAL A 248 -14.50 -6.50 -1.98
N THR A 249 -15.59 -5.77 -1.67
CA THR A 249 -16.30 -5.89 -0.40
C THR A 249 -16.87 -7.28 -0.20
N ASP A 250 -17.58 -7.80 -1.20
CA ASP A 250 -18.23 -9.11 -1.11
C ASP A 250 -17.21 -10.23 -0.90
N LYS A 251 -16.09 -10.20 -1.64
CA LYS A 251 -15.04 -11.20 -1.50
C LYS A 251 -14.35 -11.11 -0.14
N GLN A 252 -14.07 -9.90 0.33
CA GLN A 252 -13.44 -9.71 1.65
C GLN A 252 -14.35 -10.20 2.78
N LEU A 253 -15.65 -9.94 2.72
CA LEU A 253 -16.61 -10.45 3.71
C LEU A 253 -16.82 -11.96 3.63
N GLU A 254 -16.81 -12.54 2.41
CA GLU A 254 -16.82 -14.00 2.23
C GLU A 254 -15.64 -14.66 2.96
N LYS A 255 -14.43 -14.09 2.85
CA LYS A 255 -13.25 -14.63 3.53
C LYS A 255 -13.34 -14.51 5.05
N VAL A 256 -13.87 -13.41 5.58
CA VAL A 256 -14.11 -13.23 7.01
C VAL A 256 -15.04 -14.31 7.55
N ARG A 257 -16.19 -14.53 6.89
CA ARG A 257 -17.14 -15.58 7.30
C ARG A 257 -16.57 -16.99 7.22
N LYS A 258 -15.74 -17.27 6.21
CA LYS A 258 -15.10 -18.60 6.06
C LYS A 258 -14.00 -18.86 7.09
N ALA A 259 -13.34 -17.81 7.58
CA ALA A 259 -12.33 -17.92 8.62
C ALA A 259 -12.95 -17.96 10.02
N GLY A 260 -14.16 -17.39 10.17
CA GLY A 260 -15.02 -17.29 11.35
C GLY A 260 -15.28 -18.61 12.06
#